data_AF-A0A535VQN5-F1
#
_entry.id   AF-A0A535VQN5-F1
#
_cell.length_a   1.000
_cell.length_b   1.000
_cell.length_c   1.000
_cell.angle_alpha   90.00
_cell.angle_beta   90.00
_cell.angle_gamma   90.00
#
_symmetry.space_group_name_H-M   'P 1'
#
loop_
_entity.id
_entity.type
_entity.pdbx_description
1 polymer ?
#
loop_
_entity_poly.entity_id
_entity_poly.type
_entity_poly.pdbx_seq_one_letter_code
_entity_poly.pdbx_strand_id
1 'polypeptide(L)'
;MVSQHRRFELLDVELAGLPIGRCTIDQWQDDHGGTQWAARVLMDRAHGSTSGQLIGRTREGWFLTGPATFAADQEGPRGSHIVLVELHGTGPLVRTTDPAATTKP
;
A
#
# COMPACT_ATOMS: atom_id res chain seq x y z
N MET A 1 16.00 16.48 -3.91
CA MET A 1 16.71 15.27 -4.39
C MET A 1 16.12 14.03 -3.74
N VAL A 2 15.54 13.14 -4.55
CA VAL A 2 15.11 11.81 -4.11
C VAL A 2 16.33 10.92 -3.86
N SER A 3 16.34 10.19 -2.74
CA SER A 3 17.42 9.25 -2.41
C SER A 3 16.87 7.95 -1.83
N GLN A 4 17.75 6.94 -1.70
CA GLN A 4 17.42 5.62 -1.11
C GLN A 4 16.17 4.97 -1.70
N HIS A 5 15.96 5.15 -3.01
CA HIS A 5 14.83 4.54 -3.70
C HIS A 5 14.97 3.02 -3.69
N ARG A 6 13.89 2.34 -3.35
CA ARG A 6 13.78 0.89 -3.43
C ARG A 6 12.39 0.48 -3.89
N ARG A 7 12.33 -0.62 -4.63
CA ARG A 7 11.10 -1.26 -5.06
C ARG A 7 11.01 -2.68 -4.52
N PHE A 8 9.85 -3.05 -3.99
CA PHE A 8 9.57 -4.41 -3.51
C PHE A 8 8.09 -4.75 -3.61
N GLU A 9 7.74 -6.02 -3.42
CA GLU A 9 6.36 -6.52 -3.45
C GLU A 9 5.85 -6.77 -2.03
N LEU A 10 4.58 -6.45 -1.78
CA LEU A 10 3.83 -7.00 -0.66
C LEU A 10 2.75 -7.96 -1.17
N LEU A 11 2.65 -9.08 -0.48
CA LEU A 11 1.70 -10.16 -0.66
C LEU A 11 0.59 -10.03 0.38
N ASP A 12 -0.55 -10.67 0.12
CA ASP A 12 -1.67 -10.79 1.07
C ASP A 12 -2.03 -9.44 1.70
N VAL A 13 -2.15 -8.41 0.86
CA VAL A 13 -2.26 -7.01 1.27
C VAL A 13 -3.71 -6.69 1.63
N GLU A 14 -3.87 -6.00 2.75
CA GLU A 14 -5.10 -5.42 3.23
C GLU A 14 -5.00 -3.89 3.30
N LEU A 15 -6.12 -3.21 3.06
CA LEU A 15 -6.31 -1.78 3.31
C LEU A 15 -7.55 -1.61 4.17
N ALA A 16 -7.40 -0.92 5.31
CA ALA A 16 -8.50 -0.75 6.26
C ALA A 16 -9.15 -2.08 6.70
N GLY A 17 -8.35 -3.15 6.81
CA GLY A 17 -8.80 -4.50 7.16
C GLY A 17 -9.54 -5.25 6.06
N LEU A 18 -9.57 -4.71 4.83
CA LEU A 18 -10.16 -5.37 3.67
C LEU A 18 -9.08 -5.82 2.69
N PRO A 19 -9.14 -7.05 2.15
CA PRO A 19 -8.13 -7.55 1.23
C PRO A 19 -8.15 -6.76 -0.09
N ILE A 20 -6.96 -6.35 -0.53
CA ILE A 20 -6.71 -5.67 -1.82
C ILE A 20 -5.74 -6.43 -2.74
N GLY A 21 -5.27 -7.61 -2.31
CA GLY A 21 -4.49 -8.52 -3.15
C GLY A 21 -2.98 -8.33 -2.98
N ARG A 22 -2.27 -7.95 -4.04
CA ARG A 22 -0.82 -7.76 -4.03
C ARG A 22 -0.50 -6.35 -4.50
N CYS A 23 0.55 -5.76 -3.94
CA CYS A 23 1.00 -4.44 -4.37
C CYS A 23 2.51 -4.38 -4.61
N THR A 24 2.90 -3.55 -5.56
CA THR A 24 4.29 -3.11 -5.73
C THR A 24 4.47 -1.81 -4.95
N ILE A 25 5.45 -1.77 -4.06
CA ILE A 25 5.84 -0.59 -3.30
C ILE A 25 7.07 0.06 -3.95
N ASP A 26 6.97 1.35 -4.24
CA ASP A 26 8.11 2.24 -4.45
C ASP A 26 8.31 3.08 -3.19
N GLN A 27 9.44 2.95 -2.51
CA GLN A 27 9.77 3.75 -1.32
C GLN A 27 11.00 4.61 -1.61
N TRP A 28 11.01 5.85 -1.10
CA TRP A 28 12.15 6.76 -1.21
C TRP A 28 12.26 7.68 0.00
N GLN A 29 13.38 8.41 0.10
CA GLN A 29 13.51 9.56 0.98
C GLN A 29 13.32 10.86 0.19
N ASP A 30 12.50 11.76 0.71
CA ASP A 30 12.29 13.09 0.18
C ASP A 30 13.39 14.07 0.62
N ASP A 31 13.28 15.32 0.17
CA ASP A 31 14.26 16.39 0.37
C ASP A 31 14.39 16.82 1.85
N HIS A 32 13.42 16.45 2.69
CA HIS A 32 13.42 16.70 4.13
C HIS A 32 13.94 15.50 4.92
N GLY A 33 14.40 14.44 4.24
CA GLY A 33 14.80 13.17 4.86
C GLY A 33 13.62 12.29 5.28
N GLY A 34 12.39 12.69 4.94
CA GLY A 34 11.18 11.94 5.24
C GLY A 34 11.10 10.70 4.35
N THR A 35 10.78 9.54 4.93
CA THR A 35 10.46 8.35 4.11
C THR A 35 9.06 8.48 3.56
N GLN A 36 8.93 8.38 2.24
CA GLN A 36 7.68 8.37 1.50
C GLN A 36 7.58 7.06 0.72
N TRP A 37 6.35 6.64 0.39
CA TRP A 37 6.15 5.51 -0.49
C TRP A 37 4.86 5.60 -1.27
N ALA A 38 4.84 4.94 -2.42
CA ALA A 38 3.66 4.73 -3.24
C ALA A 38 3.45 3.23 -3.47
N ALA A 39 2.21 2.77 -3.36
CA ALA A 39 1.82 1.40 -3.68
C ALA A 39 1.01 1.39 -4.97
N ARG A 40 1.32 0.47 -5.88
CA ARG A 40 0.48 0.17 -7.04
C ARG A 40 -0.19 -1.18 -6.86
N VAL A 41 -1.52 -1.20 -6.96
CA VAL A 41 -2.35 -2.38 -6.73
C VAL A 41 -3.42 -2.51 -7.80
N LEU A 42 -3.70 -3.74 -8.21
CA LEU A 42 -4.89 -4.06 -8.99
C LEU A 42 -6.01 -4.41 -8.03
N MET A 43 -7.01 -3.54 -7.90
CA MET A 43 -8.13 -3.74 -6.96
C MET A 43 -9.47 -3.72 -7.67
N ASP A 44 -10.48 -4.33 -7.04
CA ASP A 44 -11.86 -4.18 -7.48
C ASP A 44 -12.32 -2.73 -7.27
N ARG A 45 -12.93 -2.14 -8.29
CA ARG A 45 -13.49 -0.78 -8.28
C ARG A 45 -14.50 -0.57 -7.15
N ALA A 46 -15.21 -1.64 -6.74
CA ALA A 46 -16.19 -1.58 -5.67
C ALA A 46 -15.57 -1.61 -4.25
N HIS A 47 -14.25 -1.72 -4.11
CA HIS A 47 -13.58 -1.81 -2.80
C HIS A 47 -13.90 -0.64 -1.86
N GLY A 48 -14.13 0.56 -2.40
CA GLY A 48 -14.71 1.71 -1.67
C GLY A 48 -13.81 2.41 -0.64
N SER A 49 -12.78 1.75 -0.11
CA SER A 49 -11.82 2.37 0.81
C SER A 49 -10.91 3.36 0.09
N THR A 50 -10.94 4.63 0.48
CA THR A 50 -10.06 5.68 -0.05
C THR A 50 -8.86 5.98 0.83
N SER A 51 -8.82 5.44 2.05
CA SER A 51 -7.69 5.54 2.97
C SER A 51 -7.76 4.45 4.03
N GLY A 52 -6.65 4.23 4.74
CA GLY A 52 -6.59 3.33 5.88
C GLY A 52 -5.19 2.84 6.17
N GLN A 53 -5.09 1.91 7.13
CA GLN A 53 -3.85 1.21 7.37
C GLN A 53 -3.65 0.17 6.28
N LEU A 54 -2.52 0.23 5.59
CA LEU A 54 -2.04 -0.83 4.71
C LEU A 54 -1.26 -1.84 5.54
N ILE A 55 -1.55 -3.12 5.36
CA ILE A 55 -0.82 -4.24 5.96
C ILE A 55 -0.52 -5.23 4.85
N GLY A 56 0.70 -5.72 4.75
CA GLY A 56 1.07 -6.70 3.75
C GLY A 56 2.28 -7.51 4.16
N ARG A 57 2.39 -8.72 3.61
CA ARG A 57 3.48 -9.66 3.88
C ARG A 57 4.58 -9.51 2.85
N THR A 58 5.82 -9.36 3.31
CA THR A 58 6.99 -9.41 2.44
C THR A 58 7.24 -10.83 1.93
N ARG A 59 8.06 -10.96 0.88
CA ARG A 59 8.39 -12.28 0.31
C ARG A 59 9.15 -13.17 1.31
N GLU A 60 9.86 -12.56 2.23
CA GLU A 60 10.60 -13.20 3.31
C GLU A 60 9.72 -13.57 4.52
N GLY A 61 8.44 -13.18 4.51
CA GLY A 61 7.42 -13.67 5.42
C GLY A 61 7.06 -12.75 6.60
N TRP A 62 7.77 -11.64 6.82
CA TRP A 62 7.36 -10.65 7.82
C TRP A 62 6.33 -9.66 7.28
N PHE A 63 5.48 -9.12 8.16
CA PHE A 63 4.49 -8.12 7.80
C PHE A 63 5.05 -6.71 7.92
N LEU A 64 4.66 -5.85 6.98
CA LEU A 64 4.88 -4.42 6.99
C LEU A 64 3.55 -3.68 7.05
N THR A 65 3.53 -2.54 7.72
CA THR A 65 2.33 -1.71 7.83
C THR A 65 2.63 -0.22 7.80
N GLY A 66 1.70 0.57 7.28
CA GLY A 66 1.73 2.03 7.31
C GLY A 66 0.44 2.67 6.81
N PRO A 67 0.21 3.96 7.08
CA PRO A 67 -0.97 4.67 6.62
C PRO A 67 -0.90 4.89 5.10
N ALA A 68 -2.03 4.66 4.42
CA ALA A 68 -2.18 4.81 2.98
C ALA A 68 -3.41 5.65 2.65
N THR A 69 -3.32 6.46 1.61
CA THR A 69 -4.45 7.20 1.03
C THR A 69 -4.43 7.01 -0.48
N PHE A 70 -5.61 6.90 -1.07
CA PHE A 70 -5.80 6.82 -2.50
C PHE A 70 -5.33 8.10 -3.18
N ALA A 71 -4.48 7.96 -4.19
CA ALA A 71 -3.92 9.08 -4.92
C ALA A 71 -4.50 9.19 -6.34
N ALA A 72 -4.59 8.07 -7.05
CA ALA A 72 -5.10 8.02 -8.41
C ALA A 72 -5.54 6.61 -8.78
N ASP A 73 -6.43 6.50 -9.76
CA ASP A 73 -6.73 5.26 -10.46
C ASP A 73 -6.62 5.39 -11.98
N GLN A 74 -6.39 4.24 -12.59
CA GLN A 74 -6.40 4.08 -14.03
C GLN A 74 -7.30 2.89 -14.40
N GLU A 75 -8.32 3.17 -15.20
CA GLU A 75 -9.21 2.15 -15.74
C GLU A 75 -8.47 1.28 -16.78
N GLY A 76 -8.73 -0.02 -16.75
CA GLY A 76 -8.24 -0.94 -17.77
C GLY A 76 -8.97 -0.77 -19.11
N PRO A 77 -8.42 -1.27 -20.24
CA PRO A 77 -8.92 -1.01 -21.60
C PRO A 77 -10.35 -1.49 -21.94
N ARG A 78 -11.09 -2.07 -20.98
CA ARG A 78 -12.42 -2.68 -21.20
C ARG A 78 -13.44 -2.39 -20.09
N GLY A 79 -13.23 -1.34 -19.29
CA GLY A 79 -14.15 -1.03 -18.18
C GLY A 79 -14.24 -2.19 -17.17
N SER A 80 -13.14 -2.92 -16.98
CA SER A 80 -13.09 -4.04 -16.06
C SER A 80 -13.42 -3.58 -14.65
N HIS A 81 -14.03 -4.48 -13.86
CA HIS A 81 -14.19 -4.28 -12.42
C HIS A 81 -12.85 -4.13 -11.68
N ILE A 82 -11.73 -4.47 -12.33
CA ILE A 82 -10.39 -4.24 -11.81
C ILE A 82 -9.81 -2.93 -12.35
N VAL A 83 -9.31 -2.09 -11.44
CA VAL A 83 -8.62 -0.83 -11.70
C VAL A 83 -7.20 -0.89 -11.15
N LEU A 84 -6.27 -0.21 -11.82
CA LEU A 84 -4.94 0.04 -11.26
C LEU A 84 -5.04 1.26 -10.35
N VAL A 85 -4.72 1.08 -9.08
CA VAL A 85 -4.77 2.14 -8.07
C VAL A 85 -3.37 2.45 -7.58
N GLU A 86 -3.08 3.74 -7.46
CA GLU A 86 -1.93 4.25 -6.75
C GLU A 86 -2.37 4.76 -5.37
N LEU A 87 -1.74 4.22 -4.33
CA LEU A 87 -1.88 4.69 -2.95
C LEU A 87 -0.59 5.42 -2.56
N HIS A 88 -0.71 6.53 -1.84
CA HIS A 88 0.42 7.22 -1.23
C HIS A 88 0.42 6.96 0.28
N GLY A 89 1.59 6.68 0.82
CA GLY A 89 1.78 6.57 2.25
C GLY A 89 2.76 7.59 2.77
N THR A 90 2.55 7.96 4.03
CA THR A 90 3.39 8.91 4.75
C THR A 90 4.17 8.20 5.84
N GLY A 91 5.46 8.50 5.95
CA GLY A 91 6.36 7.82 6.87
C GLY A 91 6.77 6.41 6.41
N PRO A 92 7.71 5.77 7.14
CA PRO A 92 8.19 4.45 6.78
C PRO A 92 7.14 3.37 7.02
N LEU A 93 7.12 2.35 6.16
CA LEU A 93 6.48 1.09 6.49
C LEU A 93 7.25 0.42 7.64
N VAL A 94 6.56 0.08 8.72
CA VAL A 94 7.14 -0.52 9.92
C VAL A 94 6.80 -2.01 10.00
N ARG A 95 7.68 -2.80 10.63
CA ARG A 95 7.38 -4.21 10.90
C ARG A 95 6.24 -4.32 11.90
N THR A 96 5.28 -5.20 11.62
CA THR A 96 4.24 -5.60 12.57
C THR A 96 4.27 -7.12 12.77
N THR A 97 3.97 -7.55 13.99
CA THR A 97 3.80 -8.97 14.34
C THR A 97 2.33 -9.40 14.30
N ASP A 98 1.41 -8.45 14.14
CA ASP A 98 -0.03 -8.69 14.22
C ASP A 98 -0.77 -7.95 13.08
N PRO A 99 -1.35 -8.68 12.11
CA PRO A 99 -2.19 -8.08 11.08
C PRO A 99 -3.60 -7.69 11.61
N ALA A 100 -4.01 -8.16 12.79
CA ALA A 100 -5.33 -7.91 13.38
C ALA A 100 -5.33 -6.86 14.52
N ALA A 101 -4.16 -6.46 15.04
CA ALA A 101 -4.05 -5.56 16.20
C ALA A 101 -4.57 -4.12 15.96
N THR A 102 -4.84 -3.70 14.73
CA THR A 102 -5.24 -2.30 14.44
C THR A 102 -6.74 -2.02 14.57
N THR A 103 -7.55 -3.02 14.95
CA THR A 103 -8.99 -2.80 15.19
C THR A 103 -9.37 -3.17 16.63
N LYS A 104 -9.15 -2.25 17.57
CA LYS A 104 -10.04 -2.14 18.72
C LYS A 104 -10.07 -0.70 19.27
N PRO A 105 -11.26 -0.07 19.39
CA PRO A 105 -11.42 1.17 20.15
C PRO A 105 -11.20 0.96 21.65
#